data_AF-A0A843GK25-F1
#
_entry.id   AF-A0A843GK25-F1
#
_cell.length_a   1.000
_cell.length_b   1.000
_cell.length_c   1.000
_cell.angle_alpha   90.00
_cell.angle_beta   90.00
_cell.angle_gamma   90.00
#
_symmetry.space_group_name_H-M   'P 1'
#
loop_
_entity.id
_entity.type
_entity.pdbx_description
1 polymer ?
#
loop_
_entity_poly.entity_id
_entity_poly.type
_entity_poly.pdbx_seq_one_letter_code
_entity_poly.pdbx_strand_id
1 'polypeptide(L)'
;MNKDTRTCYPSTAKIKDLTDLSGQFIKDSIHRLEEFGLIKITPRKGTSNIYYFPPETDQFEMFSEDFLDMKLPPKVKEYYMKIQKALYDKDQHFAITHYSDRELADLTGLSIPTVKKYNNILQDSGYLTTEITNYKDEAGFAVREMSFDMQKLGQFGL
;
A
#
# COMPACT_ATOMS: atom_id res chain seq x y z
N MET A 1 2.83 10.30 9.36
CA MET A 1 4.06 10.94 9.90
C MET A 1 3.83 12.44 9.96
N ASN A 2 4.29 13.16 10.97
CA ASN A 2 4.23 14.62 10.92
C ASN A 2 5.21 15.14 9.85
N LYS A 3 4.71 15.95 8.90
CA LYS A 3 5.47 16.40 7.72
C LYS A 3 6.73 17.21 8.08
N ASP A 4 6.69 17.98 9.17
CA ASP A 4 7.75 18.92 9.54
C ASP A 4 8.85 18.22 10.35
N THR A 5 8.45 17.39 11.32
CA THR A 5 9.37 16.72 12.25
C THR A 5 9.84 15.36 11.76
N ARG A 6 9.13 14.77 10.78
CA ARG A 6 9.29 13.38 10.33
C ARG A 6 9.21 12.35 11.46
N THR A 7 8.41 12.66 12.49
CA THR A 7 8.20 11.77 13.64
C THR A 7 6.77 11.26 13.71
N CYS A 8 6.60 10.10 14.36
CA CYS A 8 5.33 9.62 14.88
C CYS A 8 5.56 8.82 16.17
N TYR A 9 4.50 8.59 16.94
CA TYR A 9 4.57 7.88 18.22
C TYR A 9 3.37 6.94 18.45
N PRO A 10 2.93 6.16 17.44
CA PRO A 10 1.85 5.21 17.65
C PRO A 10 2.25 4.14 18.68
N SER A 11 1.31 3.76 19.54
CA SER A 11 1.50 2.60 20.41
C SER A 11 1.35 1.31 19.60
N THR A 12 1.99 0.22 20.05
CA THR A 12 1.79 -1.11 19.44
C THR A 12 0.31 -1.52 19.46
N ALA A 13 -0.44 -1.10 20.49
CA ALA A 13 -1.89 -1.31 20.56
C ALA A 13 -2.63 -0.59 19.42
N LYS A 14 -2.33 0.70 19.18
CA LYS A 14 -2.94 1.44 18.07
C LYS A 14 -2.61 0.82 16.71
N ILE A 15 -1.37 0.37 16.49
CA ILE A 15 -0.99 -0.31 15.24
C ILE A 15 -1.77 -1.63 15.09
N LYS A 16 -1.89 -2.39 16.18
CA LYS A 16 -2.68 -3.64 16.19
C LYS A 16 -4.13 -3.39 15.82
N ASP A 17 -4.76 -2.39 16.43
CA ASP A 17 -6.18 -2.09 16.19
C ASP A 17 -6.44 -1.68 14.73
N LEU A 18 -5.51 -0.94 14.11
CA LEU A 18 -5.62 -0.50 12.71
C LEU A 18 -5.32 -1.61 11.69
N THR A 19 -4.47 -2.56 12.03
CA THR A 19 -3.94 -3.54 11.06
C THR A 19 -4.46 -4.96 11.25
N ASP A 20 -5.09 -5.24 12.40
CA ASP A 20 -5.47 -6.59 12.86
C ASP A 20 -4.30 -7.59 12.88
N LEU A 21 -3.07 -7.08 13.03
CA LEU A 21 -1.86 -7.89 13.10
C LEU A 21 -1.51 -8.24 14.55
N SER A 22 -0.86 -9.39 14.74
CA SER A 22 -0.38 -9.77 16.08
C SER A 22 0.68 -8.78 16.59
N GLY A 23 0.69 -8.55 17.91
CA GLY A 23 1.67 -7.67 18.53
C GLY A 23 3.12 -8.12 18.29
N GLN A 24 3.37 -9.43 18.19
CA GLN A 24 4.70 -9.94 17.87
C GLN A 24 5.11 -9.60 16.43
N PHE A 25 4.21 -9.83 15.46
CA PHE A 25 4.47 -9.50 14.06
C PHE A 25 4.76 -8.00 13.85
N ILE A 26 4.04 -7.14 14.58
CA ILE A 26 4.27 -5.69 14.55
C ILE A 26 5.67 -5.36 15.09
N LYS A 27 6.07 -5.94 16.23
CA LYS A 27 7.41 -5.73 16.80
C LYS A 27 8.52 -6.19 15.86
N ASP A 28 8.38 -7.39 15.29
CA ASP A 28 9.36 -7.93 14.34
C ASP A 28 9.48 -7.06 13.09
N SER A 29 8.35 -6.51 12.61
CA SER A 29 8.35 -5.61 11.45
C SER A 29 9.02 -4.28 11.76
N ILE A 30 8.74 -3.69 12.92
CA ILE A 30 9.40 -2.47 13.40
C ILE A 30 10.90 -2.67 13.55
N HIS A 31 11.34 -3.81 14.10
CA HIS A 31 12.76 -4.15 14.23
C HIS A 31 13.45 -4.21 12.87
N ARG A 32 12.85 -4.90 11.90
CA ARG A 32 13.36 -4.94 10.52
C ARG A 32 13.49 -3.54 9.92
N LEU A 33 12.48 -2.69 10.08
CA LEU A 33 12.54 -1.31 9.57
C LEU A 33 13.71 -0.52 10.18
N GLU A 34 14.02 -0.71 11.45
CA GLU A 34 15.18 -0.10 12.10
C GLU A 34 16.50 -0.69 11.60
N GLU A 35 16.60 -2.01 11.46
CA GLU A 35 17.78 -2.70 10.93
C GLU A 35 18.13 -2.26 9.50
N PHE A 36 17.12 -2.03 8.66
CA PHE A 36 17.29 -1.49 7.31
C PHE A 36 17.57 0.03 7.28
N GLY A 37 17.64 0.70 8.44
CA GLY A 37 17.86 2.14 8.54
C GLY A 37 16.70 2.98 8.02
N LEU A 38 15.52 2.38 7.81
CA LEU A 38 14.34 3.06 7.29
C LEU A 38 13.65 3.93 8.35
N ILE A 39 13.79 3.55 9.62
CA ILE A 39 13.36 4.32 10.79
C ILE A 39 14.46 4.31 11.87
N LYS A 40 14.40 5.27 12.78
CA LYS A 40 15.16 5.25 14.05
C LYS A 40 14.18 5.23 15.21
N ILE A 41 14.44 4.38 16.20
CA ILE A 41 13.56 4.24 17.35
C ILE A 41 14.21 4.89 18.58
N THR A 42 13.51 5.84 19.21
CA THR A 42 13.88 6.37 20.51
C THR A 42 12.91 5.84 21.57
N PRO A 43 13.35 4.92 22.45
CA PRO A 43 12.49 4.39 23.49
C PRO A 43 12.18 5.45 24.54
N ARG A 44 10.93 5.49 25.01
CA ARG A 44 10.50 6.36 26.11
C ARG A 44 9.99 5.51 27.27
N LYS A 45 10.45 5.79 28.48
CA LYS A 45 9.96 5.10 29.68
C LYS A 45 8.48 5.44 29.91
N GLY A 46 7.65 4.41 30.08
CA GLY A 46 6.23 4.56 30.41
C GLY A 46 5.33 5.14 29.31
N THR A 47 5.85 5.33 28.09
CA THR A 47 5.07 5.87 26.95
C THR A 47 5.44 5.15 25.64
N SER A 48 4.74 5.45 24.54
CA SER A 48 5.09 4.88 23.23
C SER A 48 6.47 5.36 22.76
N ASN A 49 7.13 4.51 21.98
CA ASN A 49 8.39 4.87 21.31
C ASN A 49 8.17 6.05 20.36
N ILE A 50 9.22 6.85 20.17
CA ILE A 50 9.26 7.83 19.08
C ILE A 50 9.93 7.14 17.89
N TYR A 51 9.24 7.18 16.75
CA TYR A 51 9.76 6.72 15.48
C TYR A 51 10.12 7.94 14.64
N TYR A 52 11.36 7.99 14.18
CA TYR A 52 11.87 9.02 13.27
C TYR A 52 12.14 8.41 11.90
N PHE A 53 11.66 9.08 10.85
CA PHE A 53 11.87 8.69 9.46
C PHE A 53 12.95 9.60 8.86
N PRO A 54 14.16 9.09 8.56
CA PRO A 54 15.20 9.90 7.93
C PRO A 54 14.73 10.55 6.61
N PRO A 55 15.22 11.74 6.23
CA PRO A 55 14.88 12.36 4.94
C PRO A 55 15.29 11.51 3.73
N GLU A 56 16.40 10.79 3.88
CA GLU A 56 16.96 9.87 2.88
C GLU A 56 16.02 8.69 2.54
N THR A 57 15.01 8.43 3.37
CA THR A 57 14.10 7.27 3.25
C THR A 57 12.82 7.62 2.51
N ASP A 58 12.90 8.47 1.48
CA ASP A 58 11.79 8.90 0.60
C ASP A 58 11.15 7.76 -0.23
N GLN A 59 11.28 6.53 0.26
CA GLN A 59 10.77 5.30 -0.31
C GLN A 59 9.35 4.96 0.16
N PHE A 60 8.82 5.70 1.14
CA PHE A 60 7.50 5.45 1.73
C PHE A 60 6.42 6.24 1.01
N GLU A 61 5.53 5.52 0.34
CA GLU A 61 4.24 6.08 -0.09
C GLU A 61 3.39 6.43 1.13
N MET A 62 2.69 7.55 1.05
CA MET A 62 1.74 7.96 2.09
C MET A 62 0.40 7.28 1.89
N PHE A 63 -0.25 6.92 3.00
CA PHE A 63 -1.61 6.39 3.01
C PHE A 63 -2.43 7.15 4.04
N SER A 64 -3.67 7.49 3.70
CA SER A 64 -4.65 8.04 4.65
C SER A 64 -5.03 7.03 5.73
N GLU A 65 -5.55 7.56 6.84
CA GLU A 65 -6.17 6.73 7.89
C GLU A 65 -7.41 5.99 7.35
N ASP A 66 -8.19 6.63 6.48
CA ASP A 66 -9.38 6.02 5.85
C ASP A 66 -9.03 4.74 5.09
N PHE A 67 -7.89 4.71 4.38
CA PHE A 67 -7.40 3.50 3.72
C PHE A 67 -7.05 2.39 4.72
N LEU A 68 -6.41 2.76 5.83
CA LEU A 68 -6.05 1.80 6.87
C LEU A 68 -7.29 1.22 7.56
N ASP A 69 -8.38 1.98 7.65
CA ASP A 69 -9.64 1.55 8.28
C ASP A 69 -10.58 0.79 7.33
N MET A 70 -10.24 0.65 6.05
CA MET A 70 -11.06 -0.10 5.09
C MET A 70 -11.28 -1.55 5.52
N LYS A 71 -12.46 -2.10 5.24
CA LYS A 71 -12.80 -3.51 5.50
C LYS A 71 -12.23 -4.46 4.44
N LEU A 72 -10.95 -4.29 4.11
CA LEU A 72 -10.19 -5.19 3.24
C LEU A 72 -9.26 -6.07 4.06
N PRO A 73 -9.01 -7.33 3.65
CA PRO A 73 -8.02 -8.18 4.29
C PRO A 73 -6.63 -7.50 4.31
N PRO A 74 -5.86 -7.59 5.41
CA PRO A 74 -4.55 -6.93 5.52
C PRO A 74 -3.60 -7.25 4.35
N LYS A 75 -3.64 -8.48 3.83
CA LYS A 75 -2.83 -8.88 2.67
C LYS A 75 -3.25 -8.26 1.34
N VAL A 76 -4.53 -7.91 1.20
CA VAL A 76 -5.04 -7.20 0.02
C VAL A 76 -4.64 -5.73 0.09
N LYS A 77 -4.68 -5.12 1.28
CA LYS A 77 -4.12 -3.79 1.52
C LYS A 77 -2.62 -3.76 1.23
N GLU A 78 -1.86 -4.72 1.78
CA GLU A 78 -0.41 -4.86 1.50
C GLU A 78 -0.13 -4.98 0.00
N TYR A 79 -0.94 -5.75 -0.73
CA TYR A 79 -0.83 -5.87 -2.18
C TYR A 79 -1.05 -4.53 -2.89
N TYR A 80 -2.14 -3.81 -2.55
CA TYR A 80 -2.41 -2.48 -3.10
C TYR A 80 -1.24 -1.51 -2.83
N MET A 81 -0.74 -1.48 -1.59
CA MET A 81 0.41 -0.65 -1.21
C MET A 81 1.65 -0.92 -2.08
N LYS A 82 1.89 -2.18 -2.48
CA LYS A 82 3.02 -2.54 -3.33
C LYS A 82 2.84 -2.13 -4.79
N ILE A 83 1.63 -2.24 -5.33
CA ILE A 83 1.36 -1.90 -6.74
C ILE A 83 1.19 -0.39 -6.97
N GLN A 84 1.05 0.42 -5.92
CA GLN A 84 0.84 1.87 -6.05
C GLN A 84 1.92 2.57 -6.87
N LYS A 85 3.17 2.08 -6.85
CA LYS A 85 4.27 2.60 -7.67
C LYS A 85 4.10 2.35 -9.18
N ALA A 86 3.24 1.41 -9.56
CA ALA A 86 2.89 1.09 -10.94
C ALA A 86 1.54 1.70 -11.37
N LEU A 87 0.95 2.56 -10.54
CA LEU A 87 -0.25 3.31 -10.88
C LEU A 87 0.12 4.68 -11.46
N TYR A 88 -0.56 5.04 -12.54
CA TYR A 88 -0.53 6.36 -13.17
C TYR A 88 -1.73 7.19 -12.72
N ASP A 89 -1.69 8.51 -12.96
CA ASP A 89 -2.82 9.43 -12.70
C ASP A 89 -3.35 9.39 -11.26
N LYS A 90 -2.45 9.20 -10.28
CA LYS A 90 -2.80 9.10 -8.85
C LYS A 90 -3.51 10.34 -8.27
N ASP A 91 -3.34 11.50 -8.91
CA ASP A 91 -3.99 12.77 -8.53
C ASP A 91 -5.42 12.90 -9.08
N GLN A 92 -5.85 11.94 -9.91
CA GLN A 92 -7.20 11.90 -10.46
C GLN A 92 -8.12 11.02 -9.61
N HIS A 93 -9.41 11.07 -9.93
CA HIS A 93 -10.42 10.23 -9.25
C HIS A 93 -10.14 8.74 -9.44
N PHE A 94 -9.55 8.35 -10.57
CA PHE A 94 -9.10 7.00 -10.86
C PHE A 94 -7.60 6.97 -11.12
N ALA A 95 -6.87 6.12 -10.41
CA ALA A 95 -5.49 5.77 -10.74
C ALA A 95 -5.50 4.51 -11.60
N ILE A 96 -4.73 4.49 -12.69
CA ILE A 96 -4.79 3.41 -13.68
C ILE A 96 -3.48 2.64 -13.80
N THR A 97 -3.55 1.40 -14.27
CA THR A 97 -2.38 0.64 -14.71
C THR A 97 -2.72 -0.30 -15.85
N HIS A 98 -1.74 -0.52 -16.72
CA HIS A 98 -1.83 -1.45 -17.85
C HIS A 98 -1.04 -2.74 -17.62
N TYR A 99 -0.44 -2.89 -16.44
CA TYR A 99 0.34 -4.06 -16.08
C TYR A 99 -0.56 -5.30 -16.04
N SER A 100 -0.09 -6.38 -16.66
CA SER A 100 -0.70 -7.70 -16.57
C SER A 100 -0.56 -8.27 -15.15
N ASP A 101 -1.37 -9.30 -14.82
CA ASP A 101 -1.25 -10.00 -13.54
C ASP A 101 0.15 -10.60 -13.34
N ARG A 102 0.86 -10.91 -14.44
CA ARG A 102 2.24 -11.41 -14.41
C ARG A 102 3.23 -10.31 -14.03
N GLU A 103 3.13 -9.14 -14.65
CA GLU A 103 4.05 -8.04 -14.33
C GLU A 103 3.79 -7.51 -12.92
N LEU A 104 2.54 -7.52 -12.45
CA LEU A 104 2.22 -7.22 -11.05
C LEU A 104 2.74 -8.31 -10.08
N ALA A 105 2.73 -9.58 -10.48
CA ALA A 105 3.33 -10.65 -9.69
C ALA A 105 4.84 -10.43 -9.54
N ASP A 106 5.53 -10.09 -10.64
CA ASP A 106 6.97 -9.80 -10.66
C ASP A 106 7.29 -8.56 -9.81
N LEU A 107 6.50 -7.48 -9.93
CA LEU A 107 6.66 -6.24 -9.15
C LEU A 107 6.50 -6.48 -7.63
N THR A 108 5.53 -7.30 -7.25
CA THR A 108 5.13 -7.46 -5.83
C THR A 108 5.82 -8.65 -5.15
N GLY A 109 6.48 -9.52 -5.92
CA GLY A 109 7.02 -10.80 -5.47
C GLY A 109 5.95 -11.83 -5.10
N LEU A 110 4.71 -11.64 -5.57
CA LEU A 110 3.60 -12.56 -5.31
C LEU A 110 3.44 -13.57 -6.45
N SER A 111 2.72 -14.67 -6.21
CA SER A 111 2.35 -15.59 -7.30
C SER A 111 1.23 -14.98 -8.16
N ILE A 112 1.21 -15.31 -9.46
CA ILE A 112 0.13 -14.89 -10.38
C ILE A 112 -1.26 -15.28 -9.85
N PRO A 113 -1.50 -16.50 -9.31
CA PRO A 113 -2.78 -16.83 -8.70
C PRO A 113 -3.16 -15.93 -7.51
N THR A 114 -2.18 -15.54 -6.68
CA THR A 114 -2.39 -14.63 -5.56
C THR A 114 -2.79 -13.23 -6.05
N VAL A 115 -2.09 -12.71 -7.04
CA VAL A 115 -2.41 -11.42 -7.68
C VAL A 115 -3.84 -11.43 -8.22
N LYS A 116 -4.19 -12.45 -9.01
CA LYS A 116 -5.56 -12.61 -9.54
C LYS A 116 -6.61 -12.64 -8.44
N LYS A 117 -6.36 -13.39 -7.37
CA LYS A 117 -7.27 -13.45 -6.21
C LYS A 117 -7.45 -12.08 -5.58
N TYR A 118 -6.39 -11.31 -5.38
CA TYR A 118 -6.47 -10.00 -4.75
C TYR A 118 -7.11 -8.94 -5.66
N ASN A 119 -6.85 -9.00 -6.97
CA ASN A 119 -7.56 -8.20 -7.97
C ASN A 119 -9.06 -8.47 -7.95
N ASN A 120 -9.47 -9.74 -7.91
CA ASN A 120 -10.89 -10.09 -7.81
C ASN A 120 -11.51 -9.55 -6.51
N ILE A 121 -10.83 -9.64 -5.37
CA ILE A 121 -11.34 -9.08 -4.10
C ILE A 121 -11.54 -7.57 -4.22
N LEU A 122 -10.57 -6.84 -4.78
CA LEU A 122 -10.68 -5.39 -4.97
C LEU A 122 -11.83 -5.02 -5.93
N GLN A 123 -12.01 -5.82 -6.98
CA GLN A 123 -13.08 -5.63 -7.96
C GLN A 123 -14.46 -5.93 -7.36
N ASP A 124 -14.62 -7.07 -6.68
CA ASP A 124 -15.86 -7.46 -6.00
C ASP A 124 -16.25 -6.47 -4.89
N SER A 125 -15.25 -5.79 -4.31
CA SER A 125 -15.45 -4.75 -3.29
C SER A 125 -15.69 -3.36 -3.89
N GLY A 126 -15.68 -3.22 -5.23
CA GLY A 126 -15.97 -1.97 -5.94
C GLY A 126 -14.85 -0.92 -5.89
N TYR A 127 -13.62 -1.34 -5.60
CA TYR A 127 -12.42 -0.48 -5.58
C TYR A 127 -11.61 -0.55 -6.89
N LEU A 128 -11.82 -1.60 -7.69
CA LEU A 128 -11.14 -1.83 -8.96
C LEU A 128 -12.17 -2.08 -10.06
N THR A 129 -12.00 -1.44 -11.21
CA THR A 129 -12.67 -1.79 -12.47
C THR A 129 -11.63 -2.23 -13.48
N THR A 130 -11.96 -3.21 -14.32
CA THR A 130 -11.05 -3.68 -15.35
C THR A 130 -11.71 -3.74 -16.71
N GLU A 131 -11.08 -3.14 -17.71
CA GLU A 131 -11.62 -3.04 -19.06
C GLU A 131 -10.56 -3.43 -20.10
N ILE A 132 -11.01 -3.98 -21.22
CA ILE A 132 -10.13 -4.18 -22.38
C ILE A 132 -10.16 -2.89 -23.20
N THR A 133 -9.00 -2.27 -23.34
CA THR A 133 -8.86 -1.03 -24.09
C THR A 133 -8.79 -1.29 -25.59
N ASN A 134 -9.03 -0.26 -26.38
CA ASN A 134 -8.78 -0.27 -27.83
C ASN A 134 -7.29 -0.11 -28.16
N TYR A 135 -6.44 0.19 -27.17
CA TYR A 135 -5.00 0.27 -27.32
C TYR A 135 -4.40 -1.14 -27.43
N LYS A 136 -3.39 -1.28 -28.29
CA LYS A 136 -2.69 -2.54 -28.53
C LYS A 136 -1.23 -2.42 -28.10
N ASP A 137 -0.71 -3.47 -27.49
CA ASP A 137 0.71 -3.58 -27.16
C ASP A 137 1.57 -3.75 -28.44
N GLU A 138 2.89 -3.80 -28.27
CA GLU A 138 3.85 -3.98 -29.37
C GLU A 138 3.62 -5.28 -30.17
N ALA A 139 2.99 -6.28 -29.55
CA ALA A 139 2.65 -7.55 -30.17
C ALA A 139 1.24 -7.55 -30.81
N GLY A 140 0.51 -6.44 -30.72
CA GLY A 140 -0.81 -6.24 -31.32
C GLY A 140 -1.99 -6.75 -30.49
N PHE A 141 -1.77 -7.14 -29.23
CA PHE A 141 -2.82 -7.59 -28.31
C PHE A 141 -3.46 -6.42 -27.59
N ALA A 142 -4.78 -6.49 -27.40
CA ALA A 142 -5.51 -5.46 -26.67
C ALA A 142 -5.03 -5.42 -25.20
N VAL A 143 -4.77 -4.21 -24.71
CA VAL A 143 -4.27 -4.00 -23.35
C VAL A 143 -5.44 -3.93 -22.38
N ARG A 144 -5.29 -4.61 -21.24
CA ARG A 144 -6.22 -4.50 -20.10
C ARG A 144 -5.84 -3.27 -19.28
N GLU A 145 -6.81 -2.40 -19.02
CA GLU A 145 -6.68 -1.35 -18.03
C GLU A 145 -7.31 -1.79 -16.72
N MET A 146 -6.64 -1.46 -15.61
CA MET A 146 -7.14 -1.58 -14.25
C MET A 146 -7.23 -0.19 -13.65
N SER A 147 -8.44 0.24 -13.32
CA SER A 147 -8.74 1.58 -12.80
C SER A 147 -9.17 1.48 -11.33
N PHE A 148 -8.43 2.12 -10.44
CA PHE A 148 -8.62 2.11 -8.99
C PHE A 148 -9.30 3.38 -8.52
N ASP A 149 -10.43 3.25 -7.81
CA ASP A 149 -11.21 4.37 -7.30
C ASP A 149 -10.51 5.03 -6.09
N MET A 150 -9.78 6.10 -6.35
CA MET A 150 -8.93 6.76 -5.35
C MET A 150 -9.74 7.41 -4.24
N GLN A 151 -10.97 7.84 -4.54
CA GLN A 151 -11.87 8.40 -3.53
C GLN A 151 -12.34 7.31 -2.56
N LYS A 152 -12.78 6.15 -3.07
CA LYS A 152 -13.20 5.02 -2.21
C LYS A 152 -12.05 4.39 -1.44
N LEU A 153 -10.84 4.42 -2.01
CA LEU A 153 -9.62 4.01 -1.32
C LEU A 153 -9.16 5.03 -0.28
N GLY A 154 -9.79 6.21 -0.20
CA GLY A 154 -9.38 7.30 0.69
C GLY A 154 -8.02 7.88 0.33
N GLN A 155 -7.54 7.69 -0.90
CA GLN A 155 -6.20 8.10 -1.36
C GLN A 155 -6.23 9.34 -2.25
N PHE A 156 -7.42 9.92 -2.51
CA PHE A 156 -7.57 11.10 -3.34
C PHE A 156 -7.07 12.37 -2.64
N GLY A 157 -6.14 13.10 -3.27
CA GLY A 157 -5.62 14.39 -2.78
C GLY A 157 -4.62 14.30 -1.63
N LEU A 158 -3.95 13.15 -1.47
CA LEU A 158 -2.82 12.95 -0.53
C LEU A 158 -1.50 13.50 -1.07
#